data_AF-A0A1L6TGF3-F1
#
_entry.id   AF-A0A1L6TGF3-F1
#
_cell.length_a   1.000
_cell.length_b   1.000
_cell.length_c   1.000
_cell.angle_alpha   90.00
_cell.angle_beta   90.00
_cell.angle_gamma   90.00
#
_symmetry.space_group_name_H-M   'P 1'
#
loop_
_entity.id
_entity.type
_entity.pdbx_description
1 polymer ?
#
loop_
_entity_poly.entity_id
_entity_poly.type
_entity_poly.pdbx_seq_one_letter_code
_entity_poly.pdbx_strand_id
1 'polypeptide(L)'
;MSFEQAHRALQSAEIDFTDDLALLRGNDKLQQAIIALNNADISLSAPIIEREFGFPNAFAALRRNPILIEVVLALEKVGCLNKSSWLGIKLKDSLQREILQVIGQKPKPLPHGSITFTDIEALANAGIYKRPGHEDPLYTIDSNPELRQTCAILHRNYCLSRTAFWKFLVPGNQDFIRAIHLLHDTGSLDSSTLQGIRNPKFRHLITTLHRMGALSQESLESIRSEGQKAKHRGKGNQFFHAISILGHLPDLQEDDWASICGDDRTSRQRRKVLCILQDTKAHGTAEPLLTMKSWQQVKASPISQAAIAILDSLNLLSDKTLSKIESEPLSTMLITLYKHRKFSPEVWEAIKNHDKIPELLRGMKTLWNSGIELSSTQIIDLSSRPEPIDAVSKMLLIDSLNKIITSAAHLRRGTQCTIAHHLMARVESESGASLERSVHDTARIASRPTRRWQSRSRLKLGSPNMPEPFQAAESSLEALRKLHKIPDPVWKDTITGTPRKDQVSQFTTYNVMKDALKAEKSRPNAKTANLSQQGTEMTGR
;
A
#
# COMPACT_ATOMS: atom_id res chain seq x y z
N MET A 1 -23.52 -58.96 -19.05
CA MET A 1 -22.68 -58.65 -20.24
C MET A 1 -21.23 -59.09 -20.06
N SER A 2 -20.65 -58.99 -18.86
CA SER A 2 -19.27 -59.41 -18.56
C SER A 2 -18.99 -60.89 -18.79
N PHE A 3 -19.89 -61.79 -18.38
CA PHE A 3 -19.68 -63.24 -18.54
C PHE A 3 -19.44 -63.65 -20.01
N GLU A 4 -20.28 -63.21 -20.93
CA GLU A 4 -20.14 -63.52 -22.37
C GLU A 4 -18.84 -62.97 -22.98
N GLN A 5 -18.37 -61.81 -22.51
CA GLN A 5 -17.11 -61.22 -22.96
C GLN A 5 -15.91 -62.00 -22.44
N ALA A 6 -15.90 -62.36 -21.15
CA ALA A 6 -14.88 -63.21 -20.56
C ALA A 6 -14.85 -64.60 -21.20
N HIS A 7 -16.02 -65.17 -21.48
CA HIS A 7 -16.18 -66.46 -22.17
C HIS A 7 -15.56 -66.43 -23.57
N ARG A 8 -15.88 -65.40 -24.38
CA ARG A 8 -15.28 -65.23 -25.71
C ARG A 8 -13.77 -65.03 -25.66
N ALA A 9 -13.26 -64.29 -24.66
CA ALA A 9 -11.83 -64.08 -24.49
C ALA A 9 -11.09 -65.40 -24.19
N LEU A 10 -11.66 -66.25 -23.32
CA LEU A 10 -11.08 -67.57 -23.02
C LEU A 10 -11.17 -68.54 -24.21
N GLN A 11 -12.30 -68.55 -24.93
CA GLN A 11 -12.46 -69.36 -26.15
C GLN A 11 -11.47 -68.94 -27.24
N SER A 12 -11.26 -67.64 -27.43
CA SER A 12 -10.31 -67.10 -28.41
C SER A 12 -8.85 -67.39 -28.03
N ALA A 13 -8.59 -67.69 -26.76
CA ALA A 13 -7.28 -68.09 -26.26
C ALA A 13 -7.07 -69.61 -26.24
N GLU A 14 -8.03 -70.41 -26.75
CA GLU A 14 -7.99 -71.88 -26.78
C GLU A 14 -7.76 -72.53 -25.40
N ILE A 15 -8.27 -71.90 -24.33
CA ILE A 15 -8.19 -72.43 -22.97
C ILE A 15 -9.39 -73.35 -22.73
N ASP A 16 -9.15 -74.56 -22.23
CA ASP A 16 -10.25 -75.39 -21.70
C ASP A 16 -10.63 -74.89 -20.29
N PHE A 17 -11.87 -74.42 -20.17
CA PHE A 17 -12.46 -73.92 -18.92
C PHE A 17 -13.82 -74.59 -18.63
N THR A 18 -14.09 -75.75 -19.25
CA THR A 18 -15.39 -76.43 -19.17
C THR A 18 -15.80 -76.74 -17.74
N ASP A 19 -14.84 -77.19 -16.92
CA ASP A 19 -15.04 -77.50 -15.49
C ASP A 19 -15.17 -76.24 -14.62
N ASP A 20 -14.75 -75.08 -15.12
CA ASP A 20 -14.75 -73.80 -14.40
C ASP A 20 -15.93 -72.88 -14.77
N LEU A 21 -16.87 -73.35 -15.60
CA LEU A 21 -18.02 -72.56 -16.06
C LEU A 21 -18.90 -72.03 -14.92
N ALA A 22 -19.13 -72.85 -13.89
CA ALA A 22 -19.91 -72.45 -12.72
C ALA A 22 -19.19 -71.37 -11.90
N LEU A 23 -17.87 -71.50 -11.75
CA LEU A 23 -17.02 -70.51 -11.07
C LEU A 23 -17.00 -69.18 -11.83
N LEU A 24 -16.82 -69.25 -13.15
CA LEU A 24 -16.80 -68.07 -14.02
C LEU A 24 -18.15 -67.33 -13.98
N ARG A 25 -19.28 -68.05 -14.00
CA ARG A 25 -20.63 -67.43 -13.87
C ARG A 25 -20.85 -66.75 -12.53
N GLY A 26 -20.30 -67.31 -11.45
CA GLY A 26 -20.50 -66.79 -10.09
C GLY A 26 -19.48 -65.73 -9.63
N ASN A 27 -18.47 -65.41 -10.42
CA ASN A 27 -17.36 -64.53 -10.00
C ASN A 27 -17.15 -63.34 -10.94
N ASP A 28 -17.86 -62.24 -10.65
CA ASP A 28 -17.79 -61.00 -11.43
C ASP A 28 -16.39 -60.38 -11.48
N LYS A 29 -15.62 -60.47 -10.38
CA LYS A 29 -14.23 -59.96 -10.33
C LYS A 29 -13.32 -60.76 -11.26
N LEU A 30 -13.47 -62.08 -11.29
CA LEU A 30 -12.73 -62.95 -12.21
C LEU A 30 -13.10 -62.64 -13.66
N GLN A 31 -14.39 -62.48 -13.97
CA GLN A 31 -14.84 -62.07 -15.31
C GLN A 31 -14.20 -60.74 -15.72
N GLN A 32 -14.22 -59.73 -14.84
CA GLN A 32 -13.63 -58.41 -15.11
C GLN A 32 -12.11 -58.48 -15.30
N ALA A 33 -11.40 -59.29 -14.52
CA ALA A 33 -9.95 -59.43 -14.65
C ALA A 33 -9.55 -60.11 -15.98
N ILE A 34 -10.32 -61.11 -16.42
CA ILE A 34 -10.12 -61.75 -17.73
C ILE A 34 -10.31 -60.75 -18.86
N ILE A 35 -11.38 -59.94 -18.79
CA ILE A 35 -11.66 -58.89 -19.78
C ILE A 35 -10.54 -57.85 -19.79
N ALA A 36 -10.08 -57.41 -18.62
CA ALA A 36 -8.99 -56.44 -18.48
C ALA A 36 -7.69 -56.94 -19.12
N LEU A 37 -7.29 -58.18 -18.85
CA LEU A 37 -6.10 -58.78 -19.48
C LEU A 37 -6.25 -58.85 -21.00
N ASN A 38 -7.42 -59.29 -21.49
CA ASN A 38 -7.69 -59.39 -22.93
C ASN A 38 -7.66 -58.01 -23.62
N ASN A 39 -8.24 -56.98 -23.00
CA ASN A 39 -8.22 -55.61 -23.52
C ASN A 39 -6.81 -54.99 -23.52
N ALA A 40 -5.94 -55.43 -22.62
CA ALA A 40 -4.54 -55.00 -22.51
C ALA A 40 -3.59 -55.78 -23.45
N ASP A 41 -4.13 -56.54 -24.42
CA ASP A 41 -3.40 -57.43 -25.33
C ASP A 41 -2.55 -58.49 -24.61
N ILE A 42 -2.87 -58.84 -23.36
CA ILE A 42 -2.15 -59.87 -22.61
C ILE A 42 -2.74 -61.22 -23.00
N SER A 43 -1.91 -62.07 -23.61
CA SER A 43 -2.32 -63.43 -24.00
C SER A 43 -2.72 -64.22 -22.75
N LEU A 44 -3.99 -64.63 -22.72
CA LEU A 44 -4.53 -65.44 -21.63
C LEU A 44 -3.91 -66.85 -21.59
N SER A 45 -3.45 -67.35 -22.74
CA SER A 45 -2.80 -68.65 -22.92
C SER A 45 -1.29 -68.63 -22.65
N ALA A 46 -0.68 -67.44 -22.50
CA ALA A 46 0.73 -67.34 -22.18
C ALA A 46 1.03 -67.86 -20.75
N PRO A 47 2.08 -68.66 -20.57
CA PRO A 47 2.49 -69.12 -19.25
C PRO A 47 2.98 -67.95 -18.39
N ILE A 48 2.68 -67.98 -17.08
CA ILE A 48 3.30 -67.04 -16.14
C ILE A 48 4.60 -67.66 -15.66
N ILE A 49 5.72 -67.07 -16.05
CA ILE A 49 7.06 -67.57 -15.69
C ILE A 49 7.45 -67.01 -14.30
N GLU A 50 7.20 -67.81 -13.26
CA GLU A 50 8.05 -67.82 -12.07
C GLU A 50 8.63 -69.22 -11.90
N ARG A 51 9.95 -69.32 -11.71
CA ARG A 51 10.72 -70.58 -11.62
C ARG A 51 10.30 -71.49 -10.46
N GLU A 52 9.44 -71.05 -9.53
CA GLU A 52 9.08 -71.80 -8.32
C GLU A 52 7.62 -72.27 -8.26
N PHE A 53 6.67 -71.66 -8.98
CA PHE A 53 5.22 -72.02 -8.88
C PHE A 53 4.43 -71.95 -10.20
N GLY A 54 5.12 -71.92 -11.35
CA GLY A 54 4.58 -71.62 -12.69
C GLY A 54 3.15 -72.11 -12.95
N PHE A 55 2.26 -71.16 -13.24
CA PHE A 55 0.91 -71.47 -13.73
C PHE A 55 0.95 -71.68 -15.24
N PRO A 56 0.20 -72.67 -15.76
CA PRO A 56 0.23 -73.02 -17.18
C PRO A 56 -0.29 -71.90 -18.08
N ASN A 57 -1.14 -71.01 -17.56
CA ASN A 57 -1.67 -69.86 -18.27
C ASN A 57 -2.20 -68.78 -17.29
N ALA A 58 -2.55 -67.60 -17.81
CA ALA A 58 -3.03 -66.46 -17.02
C ALA A 58 -4.34 -66.77 -16.27
N PHE A 59 -5.22 -67.53 -16.92
CA PHE A 59 -6.50 -67.94 -16.33
C PHE A 59 -6.31 -68.85 -15.11
N ALA A 60 -5.39 -69.82 -15.18
CA ALA A 60 -5.07 -70.72 -14.08
C ALA A 60 -4.49 -69.96 -12.87
N ALA A 61 -3.73 -68.90 -13.11
CA ALA A 61 -3.20 -68.03 -12.06
C ALA A 61 -4.30 -67.19 -11.40
N LEU A 62 -5.17 -66.55 -12.19
CA LEU A 62 -6.33 -65.80 -11.66
C LEU A 62 -7.27 -66.70 -10.88
N ARG A 63 -7.54 -67.91 -11.38
CA ARG A 63 -8.41 -68.90 -10.72
C ARG A 63 -7.91 -69.27 -9.32
N ARG A 64 -6.59 -69.37 -9.14
CA ARG A 64 -5.96 -69.85 -7.90
C ARG A 64 -5.45 -68.73 -7.00
N ASN A 65 -5.43 -67.48 -7.46
CA ASN A 65 -4.93 -66.34 -6.70
C ASN A 65 -5.94 -65.18 -6.70
N PRO A 66 -6.78 -65.07 -5.65
CA PRO A 66 -7.76 -63.99 -5.54
C PRO A 66 -7.11 -62.61 -5.36
N ILE A 67 -5.90 -62.53 -4.77
CA ILE A 67 -5.16 -61.27 -4.61
C ILE A 67 -4.70 -60.76 -5.99
N LEU A 68 -4.25 -61.67 -6.87
CA LEU A 68 -3.90 -61.33 -8.25
C LEU A 68 -5.08 -60.76 -9.03
N ILE A 69 -6.30 -61.29 -8.83
CA ILE A 69 -7.52 -60.72 -9.42
C ILE A 69 -7.66 -59.25 -9.00
N GLU A 70 -7.48 -58.93 -7.72
CA GLU A 70 -7.59 -57.56 -7.23
C GLU A 70 -6.47 -56.65 -7.77
N VAL A 71 -5.25 -57.17 -7.89
CA VAL A 71 -4.12 -56.43 -8.48
C VAL A 71 -4.39 -56.09 -9.94
N VAL A 72 -4.87 -57.05 -10.74
CA VAL A 72 -5.21 -56.83 -12.15
C VAL A 72 -6.28 -55.76 -12.29
N LEU A 73 -7.34 -55.85 -11.49
CA LEU A 73 -8.43 -54.85 -11.52
C LEU A 73 -7.97 -53.47 -11.06
N ALA A 74 -7.10 -53.41 -10.04
CA ALA A 74 -6.53 -52.15 -9.57
C ALA A 74 -5.65 -51.51 -10.66
N LEU A 75 -4.81 -52.29 -11.33
CA LEU A 75 -3.94 -51.83 -12.42
C LEU A 75 -4.75 -51.39 -13.66
N GLU A 76 -5.80 -52.13 -14.03
CA GLU A 76 -6.72 -51.75 -15.11
C GLU A 76 -7.38 -50.41 -14.80
N LYS A 77 -7.90 -50.27 -13.58
CA LYS A 77 -8.58 -49.05 -13.13
C LYS A 77 -7.70 -47.80 -13.20
N VAL A 78 -6.39 -47.96 -12.99
CA VAL A 78 -5.43 -46.86 -13.10
C VAL A 78 -4.74 -46.77 -14.48
N GLY A 79 -5.12 -47.61 -15.44
CA GLY A 79 -4.56 -47.61 -16.79
C GLY A 79 -3.11 -48.13 -16.89
N CYS A 80 -2.66 -48.91 -15.89
CA CYS A 80 -1.31 -49.45 -15.81
C CYS A 80 -1.19 -50.92 -16.25
N LEU A 81 -2.30 -51.61 -16.54
CA LEU A 81 -2.29 -53.01 -16.98
C LEU A 81 -1.78 -53.12 -18.44
N ASN A 82 -0.68 -53.85 -18.64
CA ASN A 82 -0.09 -54.18 -19.95
C ASN A 82 0.83 -55.40 -19.84
N LYS A 83 1.36 -55.90 -20.96
CA LYS A 83 2.28 -57.05 -21.01
C LYS A 83 3.47 -56.93 -20.04
N SER A 84 4.04 -55.74 -19.87
CA SER A 84 5.20 -55.53 -18.99
C SER A 84 4.80 -55.50 -17.51
N SER A 85 3.70 -54.83 -17.16
CA SER A 85 3.18 -54.89 -15.78
C SER A 85 2.79 -56.31 -15.41
N TRP A 86 2.21 -57.07 -16.34
CA TRP A 86 1.85 -58.48 -16.16
C TRP A 86 3.07 -59.37 -15.87
N LEU A 87 4.15 -59.22 -16.65
CA LEU A 87 5.42 -59.91 -16.38
C LEU A 87 6.10 -59.47 -15.08
N GLY A 88 5.84 -58.23 -14.64
CA GLY A 88 6.39 -57.66 -13.41
C GLY A 88 5.65 -58.07 -12.13
N ILE A 89 4.41 -58.55 -12.23
CA ILE A 89 3.66 -59.06 -11.07
C ILE A 89 4.28 -60.39 -10.65
N LYS A 90 5.06 -60.35 -9.57
CA LYS A 90 5.52 -61.58 -8.89
C LYS A 90 4.32 -62.26 -8.23
N LEU A 91 4.28 -63.60 -8.23
CA LEU A 91 3.20 -64.35 -7.57
C LEU A 91 3.35 -64.39 -6.04
N LYS A 92 4.35 -63.67 -5.50
CA LYS A 92 4.54 -63.49 -4.06
C LYS A 92 3.45 -62.59 -3.49
N ASP A 93 2.64 -63.17 -2.61
CA ASP A 93 1.60 -62.51 -1.81
C ASP A 93 2.04 -61.16 -1.21
N SER A 94 3.27 -61.06 -0.70
CA SER A 94 3.76 -59.84 -0.05
C SER A 94 3.85 -58.65 -1.02
N LEU A 95 4.30 -58.88 -2.25
CA LEU A 95 4.39 -57.83 -3.27
C LEU A 95 2.99 -57.47 -3.79
N GLN A 96 2.13 -58.47 -4.00
CA GLN A 96 0.75 -58.24 -4.45
C GLN A 96 -0.05 -57.40 -3.45
N ARG A 97 0.13 -57.65 -2.15
CA ARG A 97 -0.48 -56.85 -1.08
C ARG A 97 0.11 -55.44 -1.01
N GLU A 98 1.40 -55.27 -1.29
CA GLU A 98 2.03 -53.95 -1.36
C GLU A 98 1.46 -53.12 -2.52
N ILE A 99 1.28 -53.72 -3.70
CA ILE A 99 0.60 -53.08 -4.84
C ILE A 99 -0.82 -52.63 -4.48
N LEU A 100 -1.58 -53.49 -3.80
CA LEU A 100 -2.95 -53.16 -3.36
C LEU A 100 -2.97 -52.11 -2.26
N GLN A 101 -1.98 -52.07 -1.36
CA GLN A 101 -1.87 -51.05 -0.33
C GLN A 101 -1.65 -49.65 -0.94
N VAL A 102 -0.91 -49.61 -2.04
CA VAL A 102 -0.58 -48.39 -2.79
C VAL A 102 -1.76 -47.94 -3.67
N ILE A 103 -2.34 -48.85 -4.46
CA ILE A 103 -3.27 -48.50 -5.56
C ILE A 103 -4.73 -48.85 -5.23
N GLY A 104 -4.96 -49.77 -4.30
CA GLY A 104 -6.27 -50.30 -3.93
C GLY A 104 -7.07 -49.40 -2.99
N GLN A 105 -6.54 -48.26 -2.54
CA GLN A 105 -7.31 -47.30 -1.75
C GLN A 105 -8.39 -46.64 -2.62
N LYS A 106 -9.60 -46.46 -2.07
CA LYS A 106 -10.65 -45.67 -2.73
C LYS A 106 -10.07 -44.29 -3.05
N PRO A 107 -9.99 -43.88 -4.32
CA PRO A 107 -9.51 -42.54 -4.65
C PRO A 107 -10.44 -41.55 -3.97
N LYS A 108 -9.89 -40.65 -3.13
CA LYS A 108 -10.56 -39.36 -2.92
C LYS A 108 -10.56 -38.71 -4.30
N PRO A 109 -11.73 -38.47 -4.92
CA PRO A 109 -11.78 -37.98 -6.28
C PRO A 109 -11.18 -36.58 -6.29
N LEU A 110 -9.99 -36.45 -6.88
CA LEU A 110 -9.56 -35.20 -7.48
C LEU A 110 -10.14 -35.15 -8.91
N PRO A 111 -10.38 -33.94 -9.47
CA PRO A 111 -11.38 -33.74 -10.52
C PRO A 111 -11.09 -34.42 -11.87
N HIS A 112 -9.92 -35.01 -12.08
CA HIS A 112 -9.48 -35.44 -13.42
C HIS A 112 -8.71 -36.76 -13.40
N GLY A 113 -9.31 -37.86 -12.92
CA GLY A 113 -8.95 -39.25 -13.30
C GLY A 113 -7.46 -39.59 -13.48
N SER A 114 -6.56 -39.03 -12.68
CA SER A 114 -5.11 -39.12 -12.87
C SER A 114 -4.46 -39.78 -11.65
N ILE A 115 -3.55 -40.71 -11.94
CA ILE A 115 -2.67 -41.37 -10.98
C ILE A 115 -1.91 -40.29 -10.19
N THR A 116 -1.87 -40.37 -8.86
CA THR A 116 -1.14 -39.40 -8.06
C THR A 116 0.38 -39.69 -8.12
N PHE A 117 1.22 -38.68 -7.93
CA PHE A 117 2.69 -38.84 -7.94
C PHE A 117 3.19 -39.88 -6.91
N THR A 118 2.48 -40.03 -5.80
CA THR A 118 2.75 -41.06 -4.77
C THR A 118 2.54 -42.47 -5.31
N ASP A 119 1.53 -42.65 -6.16
CA ASP A 119 1.20 -43.94 -6.78
C ASP A 119 2.25 -44.33 -7.84
N ILE A 120 2.80 -43.36 -8.57
CA ILE A 120 3.90 -43.56 -9.54
C ILE A 120 5.22 -43.92 -8.84
N GLU A 121 5.57 -43.22 -7.75
CA GLU A 121 6.79 -43.49 -6.97
C GLU A 121 6.74 -44.88 -6.33
N ALA A 122 5.58 -45.30 -5.83
CA ALA A 122 5.38 -46.61 -5.24
C ALA A 122 5.32 -47.74 -6.30
N LEU A 123 4.73 -47.51 -7.48
CA LEU A 123 4.79 -48.44 -8.62
C LEU A 123 6.21 -48.65 -9.17
N ALA A 124 7.02 -47.60 -9.16
CA ALA A 124 8.43 -47.65 -9.53
C ALA A 124 9.26 -48.42 -8.49
N ASN A 125 9.02 -48.17 -7.19
CA ASN A 125 9.69 -48.88 -6.10
C ASN A 125 9.32 -50.38 -6.04
N ALA A 126 8.08 -50.74 -6.38
CA ALA A 126 7.62 -52.12 -6.49
C ALA A 126 8.16 -52.85 -7.74
N GLY A 127 8.90 -52.17 -8.63
CA GLY A 127 9.53 -52.76 -9.81
C GLY A 127 8.57 -53.07 -10.98
N ILE A 128 7.34 -52.55 -10.93
CA ILE A 128 6.27 -52.83 -11.91
C ILE A 128 6.31 -51.82 -13.06
N TYR A 129 6.82 -50.62 -12.79
CA TYR A 129 6.95 -49.55 -13.78
C TYR A 129 8.28 -49.63 -14.54
N LYS A 130 8.47 -50.67 -15.36
CA LYS A 130 9.44 -50.67 -16.46
C LYS A 130 8.65 -50.81 -17.77
N ARG A 131 8.40 -49.70 -18.47
CA ARG A 131 7.78 -49.72 -19.80
C ARG A 131 8.87 -49.80 -20.89
N PRO A 132 8.86 -50.80 -21.78
CA PRO A 132 9.34 -50.68 -23.14
C PRO A 132 8.19 -50.09 -23.98
N GLY A 133 8.41 -48.93 -24.61
CA GLY A 133 7.46 -48.33 -25.58
C GLY A 133 6.72 -47.08 -25.12
N HIS A 134 6.77 -46.71 -23.83
CA HIS A 134 6.71 -45.29 -23.50
C HIS A 134 8.13 -44.84 -23.25
N GLU A 135 8.51 -43.80 -23.96
CA GLU A 135 9.70 -42.99 -23.75
C GLU A 135 10.04 -42.94 -22.26
N ASP A 136 11.26 -43.39 -21.92
CA ASP A 136 11.91 -43.15 -20.63
C ASP A 136 11.50 -41.75 -20.14
N PRO A 137 11.18 -41.51 -18.86
CA PRO A 137 11.05 -40.15 -18.37
C PRO A 137 12.21 -39.28 -18.88
N LEU A 138 13.45 -39.80 -18.87
CA LEU A 138 14.60 -39.15 -19.50
C LEU A 138 14.42 -38.85 -20.99
N TYR A 139 13.77 -39.73 -21.75
CA TYR A 139 13.37 -39.45 -23.12
C TYR A 139 12.34 -38.32 -23.17
N THR A 140 11.34 -38.19 -22.28
CA THR A 140 10.44 -37.00 -22.28
C THR A 140 11.20 -35.68 -22.04
N ILE A 141 12.25 -35.69 -21.21
CA ILE A 141 13.17 -34.54 -21.11
C ILE A 141 13.97 -34.38 -22.40
N ASP A 142 14.51 -35.47 -22.95
CA ASP A 142 15.39 -35.42 -24.12
C ASP A 142 14.63 -35.12 -25.43
N SER A 143 13.31 -35.37 -25.47
CA SER A 143 12.37 -35.14 -26.57
C SER A 143 11.63 -33.81 -26.47
N ASN A 144 11.61 -33.17 -25.30
CA ASN A 144 11.14 -31.80 -25.13
C ASN A 144 12.34 -30.83 -25.01
N PRO A 145 12.63 -30.00 -26.04
CA PRO A 145 13.79 -29.12 -26.05
C PRO A 145 13.87 -28.17 -24.84
N GLU A 146 12.73 -27.66 -24.38
CA GLU A 146 12.64 -26.73 -23.25
C GLU A 146 12.99 -27.42 -21.93
N LEU A 147 12.49 -28.65 -21.72
CA LEU A 147 12.82 -29.45 -20.53
C LEU A 147 14.28 -29.91 -20.56
N ARG A 148 14.81 -30.27 -21.73
CA ARG A 148 16.22 -30.62 -21.93
C ARG A 148 17.13 -29.46 -21.56
N GLN A 149 16.83 -28.27 -22.06
CA GLN A 149 17.57 -27.06 -21.75
C GLN A 149 17.51 -26.74 -20.25
N THR A 150 16.32 -26.79 -19.66
CA THR A 150 16.13 -26.56 -18.21
C THR A 150 16.95 -27.54 -17.37
N CYS A 151 16.95 -28.82 -17.74
CA CYS A 151 17.73 -29.84 -17.05
C CYS A 151 19.24 -29.58 -17.16
N ALA A 152 19.73 -29.20 -18.34
CA ALA A 152 21.12 -28.85 -18.57
C ALA A 152 21.54 -27.61 -17.74
N ILE A 153 20.69 -26.59 -17.66
CA ILE A 153 20.89 -25.40 -16.83
C ILE A 153 21.08 -25.78 -15.36
N LEU A 154 20.18 -26.61 -14.83
CA LEU A 154 20.25 -27.04 -13.42
C LEU A 154 21.49 -27.89 -13.13
N HIS A 155 21.88 -28.76 -14.05
CA HIS A 155 23.10 -29.56 -13.94
C HIS A 155 24.35 -28.67 -13.94
N ARG A 156 24.40 -27.68 -14.85
CA ARG A 156 25.53 -26.74 -14.99
C ARG A 156 25.72 -25.87 -13.74
N ASN A 157 24.62 -25.51 -13.07
CA ASN A 157 24.65 -24.70 -11.86
C ASN A 157 24.69 -25.54 -10.57
N TYR A 158 24.89 -26.86 -10.65
CA TYR A 158 24.91 -27.79 -9.51
C TYR A 158 23.66 -27.72 -8.61
N CYS A 159 22.52 -27.32 -9.17
CA CYS A 159 21.32 -27.04 -8.40
C CYS A 159 20.48 -28.31 -8.12
N LEU A 160 20.44 -29.27 -9.04
CA LEU A 160 19.66 -30.51 -8.94
C LEU A 160 20.30 -31.66 -9.74
N SER A 161 20.09 -32.89 -9.28
CA SER A 161 20.29 -34.09 -10.11
C SER A 161 19.08 -34.33 -11.03
N ARG A 162 19.28 -35.04 -12.15
CA ARG A 162 18.20 -35.46 -13.07
C ARG A 162 16.99 -36.09 -12.34
N THR A 163 17.23 -36.91 -11.31
CA THR A 163 16.18 -37.56 -10.50
C THR A 163 15.43 -36.58 -9.59
N ALA A 164 16.12 -35.59 -9.04
CA ALA A 164 15.50 -34.57 -8.20
C ALA A 164 14.69 -33.57 -9.05
N PHE A 165 15.16 -33.25 -10.27
CA PHE A 165 14.45 -32.41 -11.24
C PHE A 165 13.07 -32.98 -11.60
N TRP A 166 12.96 -34.31 -11.73
CA TRP A 166 11.69 -34.99 -11.99
C TRP A 166 10.64 -34.83 -10.88
N LYS A 167 11.06 -34.75 -9.62
CA LYS A 167 10.13 -34.48 -8.50
C LYS A 167 9.46 -33.10 -8.58
N PHE A 168 9.95 -32.21 -9.45
CA PHE A 168 9.45 -30.84 -9.60
C PHE A 168 8.67 -30.60 -10.91
N LEU A 169 8.75 -31.51 -11.89
CA LEU A 169 7.99 -31.43 -13.14
C LEU A 169 6.60 -32.02 -12.95
N VAL A 170 5.70 -31.22 -12.37
CA VAL A 170 4.26 -31.44 -12.55
C VAL A 170 3.90 -30.98 -13.97
N PRO A 171 3.20 -31.80 -14.79
CA PRO A 171 2.63 -31.33 -16.05
C PRO A 171 1.82 -30.05 -15.81
N GLY A 172 2.22 -28.95 -16.44
CA GLY A 172 1.57 -27.62 -16.28
C GLY A 172 2.35 -26.58 -15.48
N ASN A 173 3.57 -26.84 -15.01
CA ASN A 173 4.34 -25.87 -14.22
C ASN A 173 5.28 -24.97 -15.05
N GLN A 174 4.76 -24.37 -16.12
CA GLN A 174 5.52 -23.48 -17.02
C GLN A 174 6.13 -22.27 -16.29
N ASP A 175 5.47 -21.76 -15.24
CA ASP A 175 6.00 -20.66 -14.42
C ASP A 175 7.28 -21.04 -13.66
N PHE A 176 7.42 -22.31 -13.26
CA PHE A 176 8.63 -22.79 -12.60
C PHE A 176 9.79 -22.93 -13.58
N ILE A 177 9.54 -23.47 -14.77
CA ILE A 177 10.51 -23.56 -15.85
C ILE A 177 10.98 -22.15 -16.22
N ARG A 178 10.03 -21.24 -16.49
CA ARG A 178 10.33 -19.84 -16.81
C ARG A 178 11.20 -19.19 -15.73
N ALA A 179 10.85 -19.33 -14.46
CA ALA A 179 11.66 -18.76 -13.37
C ALA A 179 13.10 -19.29 -13.34
N ILE A 180 13.33 -20.58 -13.66
CA ILE A 180 14.68 -21.14 -13.76
C ILE A 180 15.49 -20.48 -14.87
N HIS A 181 14.90 -20.33 -16.06
CA HIS A 181 15.57 -19.69 -17.19
C HIS A 181 15.89 -18.23 -16.88
N LEU A 182 14.92 -17.48 -16.34
CA LEU A 182 15.14 -16.07 -15.95
C LEU A 182 16.27 -15.91 -14.92
N LEU A 183 16.34 -16.79 -13.92
CA LEU A 183 17.42 -16.79 -12.93
C LEU A 183 18.76 -17.18 -13.56
N HIS A 184 18.77 -18.11 -14.52
CA HIS A 184 19.98 -18.49 -15.22
C HIS A 184 20.52 -17.35 -16.09
N ASP A 185 19.67 -16.71 -16.87
CA ASP A 185 20.04 -15.62 -17.79
C ASP A 185 20.63 -14.42 -17.03
N THR A 186 20.17 -14.21 -15.80
CA THR A 186 20.66 -13.15 -14.90
C THR A 186 21.79 -13.60 -13.98
N GLY A 187 22.31 -14.82 -14.14
CA GLY A 187 23.39 -15.36 -13.30
C GLY A 187 23.05 -15.51 -11.81
N SER A 188 21.76 -15.48 -11.46
CA SER A 188 21.26 -15.49 -10.08
C SER A 188 20.71 -16.87 -9.67
N LEU A 189 20.93 -17.92 -10.48
CA LEU A 189 20.48 -19.27 -10.19
C LEU A 189 21.46 -20.00 -9.26
N ASP A 190 20.98 -20.40 -8.09
CA ASP A 190 21.72 -21.17 -7.09
C ASP A 190 20.77 -22.11 -6.32
N SER A 191 21.30 -22.95 -5.43
CA SER A 191 20.47 -23.89 -4.65
C SER A 191 19.41 -23.19 -3.78
N SER A 192 19.70 -21.97 -3.32
CA SER A 192 18.84 -21.21 -2.42
C SER A 192 17.66 -20.55 -3.16
N THR A 193 17.89 -20.02 -4.36
CA THR A 193 16.87 -19.43 -5.24
C THR A 193 15.96 -20.52 -5.78
N LEU A 194 16.54 -21.66 -6.15
CA LEU A 194 15.81 -22.85 -6.55
C LEU A 194 14.84 -23.34 -5.46
N GLN A 195 15.26 -23.35 -4.19
CA GLN A 195 14.36 -23.69 -3.09
C GLN A 195 13.24 -22.66 -2.94
N GLY A 196 13.54 -21.38 -3.14
CA GLY A 196 12.58 -20.28 -3.10
C GLY A 196 11.48 -20.39 -4.16
N ILE A 197 11.83 -20.74 -5.40
CA ILE A 197 10.86 -20.84 -6.51
C ILE A 197 9.86 -21.99 -6.37
N ARG A 198 10.00 -22.85 -5.36
CA ARG A 198 8.93 -23.79 -4.98
C ARG A 198 7.66 -23.04 -4.57
N ASN A 199 7.81 -21.85 -3.99
CA ASN A 199 6.67 -21.01 -3.62
C ASN A 199 6.11 -20.28 -4.86
N PRO A 200 4.82 -20.47 -5.22
CA PRO A 200 4.18 -19.73 -6.33
C PRO A 200 4.34 -18.22 -6.23
N LYS A 201 4.27 -17.65 -5.02
CA LYS A 201 4.45 -16.20 -4.81
C LYS A 201 5.86 -15.75 -5.16
N PHE A 202 6.87 -16.56 -4.85
CA PHE A 202 8.26 -16.22 -5.14
C PHE A 202 8.55 -16.34 -6.65
N ARG A 203 7.94 -17.31 -7.35
CA ARG A 203 7.98 -17.39 -8.83
C ARG A 203 7.41 -16.14 -9.47
N HIS A 204 6.23 -15.72 -9.02
CA HIS A 204 5.59 -14.49 -9.50
C HIS A 204 6.48 -13.26 -9.28
N LEU A 205 7.13 -13.16 -8.11
CA LEU A 205 8.06 -12.07 -7.82
C LEU A 205 9.29 -12.08 -8.73
N ILE A 206 9.86 -13.25 -9.06
CA ILE A 206 10.99 -13.35 -10.02
C ILE A 206 10.58 -12.86 -11.41
N THR A 207 9.44 -13.34 -11.91
CA THR A 207 8.93 -12.90 -13.21
C THR A 207 8.67 -11.39 -13.21
N THR A 208 8.16 -10.86 -12.09
CA THR A 208 7.94 -9.43 -11.91
C THR A 208 9.24 -8.63 -11.92
N LEU A 209 10.24 -9.04 -11.13
CA LEU A 209 11.55 -8.39 -11.09
C LEU A 209 12.24 -8.40 -12.46
N HIS A 210 12.13 -9.51 -13.18
CA HIS A 210 12.71 -9.61 -14.52
C HIS A 210 12.04 -8.63 -15.48
N ARG A 211 10.70 -8.52 -15.46
CA ARG A 211 9.97 -7.52 -16.26
C ARG A 211 10.35 -6.09 -15.92
N MET A 212 10.72 -5.82 -14.67
CA MET A 212 11.19 -4.51 -14.21
C MET A 212 12.67 -4.26 -14.55
N GLY A 213 13.40 -5.20 -15.18
CA GLY A 213 14.85 -5.10 -15.37
C GLY A 213 15.66 -5.17 -14.07
N ALA A 214 15.04 -5.58 -12.96
CA ALA A 214 15.61 -5.52 -11.62
C ALA A 214 16.04 -6.89 -11.07
N LEU A 215 15.84 -7.98 -11.83
CA LEU A 215 16.22 -9.33 -11.40
C LEU A 215 17.73 -9.44 -11.26
N SER A 216 18.18 -9.48 -10.02
CA SER A 216 19.57 -9.57 -9.59
C SER A 216 19.68 -10.33 -8.28
N GLN A 217 20.87 -10.82 -7.93
CA GLN A 217 21.09 -11.47 -6.64
C GLN A 217 20.70 -10.56 -5.46
N GLU A 218 21.04 -9.26 -5.54
CA GLU A 218 20.67 -8.26 -4.53
C GLU A 218 19.15 -8.14 -4.33
N SER A 219 18.39 -8.07 -5.44
CA SER A 219 16.92 -7.99 -5.36
C SER A 219 16.29 -9.23 -4.70
N LEU A 220 16.86 -10.41 -4.96
CA LEU A 220 16.40 -11.68 -4.40
C LEU A 220 16.73 -11.80 -2.92
N GLU A 221 17.91 -11.33 -2.50
CA GLU A 221 18.30 -11.23 -1.09
C GLU A 221 17.38 -10.28 -0.33
N SER A 222 17.04 -9.12 -0.92
CA SER A 222 16.09 -8.17 -0.34
C SER A 222 14.72 -8.82 -0.11
N ILE A 223 14.20 -9.58 -1.08
CA ILE A 223 12.93 -10.32 -0.97
C ILE A 223 12.99 -11.35 0.15
N ARG A 224 14.10 -12.10 0.29
CA ARG A 224 14.24 -13.09 1.35
C ARG A 224 14.32 -12.46 2.73
N SER A 225 15.11 -11.40 2.87
CA SER A 225 15.25 -10.64 4.12
C SER A 225 13.90 -10.09 4.59
N GLU A 226 13.15 -9.43 3.69
CA GLU A 226 11.81 -8.93 4.01
C GLU A 226 10.80 -10.06 4.25
N GLY A 227 10.95 -11.20 3.57
CA GLY A 227 10.13 -12.39 3.82
C GLY A 227 10.31 -12.97 5.22
N GLN A 228 11.54 -12.98 5.73
CA GLN A 228 11.83 -13.40 7.10
C GLN A 228 11.26 -12.39 8.12
N LYS A 229 11.49 -11.09 7.91
CA LYS A 229 10.94 -10.03 8.78
C LYS A 229 9.40 -10.08 8.84
N ALA A 230 8.73 -10.30 7.70
CA ALA A 230 7.27 -10.34 7.62
C ALA A 230 6.68 -11.53 8.39
N LYS A 231 7.31 -12.71 8.34
CA LYS A 231 6.91 -13.88 9.14
C LYS A 231 6.90 -13.58 10.64
N HIS A 232 7.86 -12.80 11.13
CA HIS A 232 7.94 -12.44 12.54
C HIS A 232 6.95 -11.33 12.96
N ARG A 233 6.45 -10.51 12.02
CA ARG A 233 5.65 -9.32 12.34
C ARG A 233 4.13 -9.48 12.15
N GLY A 234 3.65 -10.60 11.61
CA GLY A 234 2.21 -10.92 11.51
C GLY A 234 1.37 -9.97 10.64
N LYS A 235 1.98 -9.02 9.91
CA LYS A 235 1.31 -8.10 9.01
C LYS A 235 1.53 -8.56 7.57
N GLY A 236 0.45 -8.66 6.79
CA GLY A 236 0.50 -8.95 5.35
C GLY A 236 1.51 -8.02 4.67
N ASN A 237 2.49 -8.60 3.96
CA ASN A 237 3.69 -7.87 3.59
C ASN A 237 3.40 -6.86 2.47
N GLN A 238 3.19 -5.58 2.85
CA GLN A 238 3.05 -4.45 1.92
C GLN A 238 4.19 -4.39 0.90
N PHE A 239 5.38 -4.90 1.26
CA PHE A 239 6.50 -5.06 0.33
C PHE A 239 6.18 -5.99 -0.84
N PHE A 240 5.78 -7.23 -0.58
CA PHE A 240 5.47 -8.18 -1.66
C PHE A 240 4.26 -7.74 -2.48
N HIS A 241 3.27 -7.12 -1.83
CA HIS A 241 2.11 -6.61 -2.54
C HIS A 241 2.52 -5.46 -3.48
N ALA A 242 3.33 -4.52 -3.00
CA ALA A 242 3.81 -3.41 -3.82
C ALA A 242 4.62 -3.88 -5.04
N ILE A 243 5.49 -4.87 -4.87
CA ILE A 243 6.25 -5.45 -5.99
C ILE A 243 5.28 -6.06 -7.01
N SER A 244 4.34 -6.88 -6.54
CA SER A 244 3.35 -7.48 -7.43
C SER A 244 2.54 -6.43 -8.18
N ILE A 245 2.12 -5.35 -7.51
CA ILE A 245 1.36 -4.26 -8.11
C ILE A 245 2.16 -3.60 -9.22
N LEU A 246 3.42 -3.21 -8.96
CA LEU A 246 4.28 -2.61 -9.98
C LEU A 246 4.44 -3.52 -11.19
N GLY A 247 4.60 -4.83 -10.99
CA GLY A 247 4.72 -5.81 -12.07
C GLY A 247 3.54 -5.90 -13.04
N HIS A 248 2.38 -5.33 -12.68
CA HIS A 248 1.19 -5.26 -13.54
C HIS A 248 1.02 -3.89 -14.22
N LEU A 249 1.82 -2.88 -13.88
CA LEU A 249 1.78 -1.60 -14.57
C LEU A 249 2.48 -1.70 -15.94
N PRO A 250 1.87 -1.16 -17.01
CA PRO A 250 2.54 -1.05 -18.30
C PRO A 250 3.71 -0.04 -18.21
N ASP A 251 4.73 -0.27 -19.03
CA ASP A 251 5.85 0.67 -19.28
C ASP A 251 6.70 1.05 -18.05
N LEU A 252 7.00 0.07 -17.18
CA LEU A 252 7.88 0.21 -16.02
C LEU A 252 9.22 0.88 -16.36
N GLN A 253 9.66 1.81 -15.52
CA GLN A 253 10.95 2.49 -15.62
C GLN A 253 12.00 1.83 -14.73
N GLU A 254 13.28 1.89 -15.12
CA GLU A 254 14.40 1.24 -14.42
C GLU A 254 14.51 1.62 -12.93
N ASP A 255 14.10 2.84 -12.55
CA ASP A 255 14.19 3.35 -11.18
C ASP A 255 12.95 3.03 -10.31
N ASP A 256 11.91 2.39 -10.85
CA ASP A 256 10.71 2.00 -10.10
C ASP A 256 11.03 0.99 -9.00
N TRP A 257 11.89 0.00 -9.29
CA TRP A 257 12.34 -0.97 -8.29
C TRP A 257 13.08 -0.31 -7.13
N ALA A 258 14.11 0.49 -7.44
CA ALA A 258 14.94 1.17 -6.44
C ALA A 258 14.09 2.07 -5.53
N SER A 259 13.00 2.63 -6.07
CA SER A 259 12.11 3.51 -5.32
C SER A 259 11.29 2.80 -4.23
N ILE A 260 11.09 1.47 -4.33
CA ILE A 260 10.29 0.68 -3.40
C ILE A 260 11.05 -0.46 -2.73
N CYS A 261 12.32 -0.73 -3.07
CA CYS A 261 13.07 -1.84 -2.47
C CYS A 261 13.68 -1.49 -1.10
N GLY A 262 14.00 -0.22 -0.85
CA GLY A 262 14.70 0.21 0.37
C GLY A 262 13.94 0.03 1.69
N ASP A 263 14.65 -0.06 2.81
CA ASP A 263 14.05 -0.09 4.16
C ASP A 263 13.92 1.32 4.79
N ASP A 264 14.20 2.38 4.04
CA ASP A 264 14.05 3.75 4.52
C ASP A 264 12.56 4.17 4.60
N ARG A 265 12.33 5.29 5.31
CA ARG A 265 10.96 5.82 5.53
C ARG A 265 10.25 6.15 4.21
N THR A 266 10.97 6.65 3.22
CA THR A 266 10.42 7.07 1.93
C THR A 266 9.99 5.85 1.13
N SER A 267 10.84 4.82 1.01
CA SER A 267 10.50 3.57 0.34
C SER A 267 9.29 2.87 0.99
N ARG A 268 9.21 2.84 2.32
CA ARG A 268 8.04 2.33 3.04
C ARG A 268 6.77 3.13 2.74
N GLN A 269 6.86 4.46 2.71
CA GLN A 269 5.72 5.32 2.41
C GLN A 269 5.25 5.12 0.97
N ARG A 270 6.17 5.02 0.00
CA ARG A 270 5.87 4.71 -1.40
C ARG A 270 5.13 3.38 -1.53
N ARG A 271 5.63 2.31 -0.90
CA ARG A 271 4.93 1.00 -0.86
C ARG A 271 3.52 1.13 -0.32
N LYS A 272 3.34 1.83 0.81
CA LYS A 272 2.03 2.06 1.40
C LYS A 272 1.09 2.77 0.43
N VAL A 273 1.55 3.85 -0.20
CA VAL A 273 0.73 4.63 -1.12
C VAL A 273 0.40 3.86 -2.39
N LEU A 274 1.35 3.07 -2.91
CA LEU A 274 1.10 2.20 -4.06
C LEU A 274 -0.03 1.20 -3.77
N CYS A 275 -0.02 0.56 -2.60
CA CYS A 275 -1.13 -0.30 -2.17
C CYS A 275 -2.45 0.48 -2.04
N ILE A 276 -2.43 1.67 -1.42
CA ILE A 276 -3.63 2.52 -1.29
C ILE A 276 -4.24 2.83 -2.65
N LEU A 277 -3.43 3.23 -3.63
CA LEU A 277 -3.90 3.57 -4.98
C LEU A 277 -4.45 2.34 -5.72
N GLN A 278 -3.87 1.16 -5.49
CA GLN A 278 -4.37 -0.09 -6.05
C GLN A 278 -5.71 -0.50 -5.44
N ASP A 279 -5.87 -0.32 -4.12
CA ASP A 279 -7.05 -0.77 -3.38
C ASP A 279 -8.22 0.22 -3.51
N THR A 280 -7.93 1.49 -3.78
CA THR A 280 -8.94 2.54 -3.96
C THR A 280 -9.45 2.55 -5.41
N LYS A 281 -10.77 2.50 -5.59
CA LYS A 281 -11.41 2.55 -6.92
C LYS A 281 -11.70 3.98 -7.38
N ALA A 282 -11.55 4.23 -8.67
CA ALA A 282 -12.00 5.49 -9.28
C ALA A 282 -13.54 5.60 -9.23
N HIS A 283 -14.04 6.81 -9.02
CA HIS A 283 -15.47 7.04 -8.80
C HIS A 283 -16.30 6.53 -9.99
N GLY A 284 -17.24 5.63 -9.72
CA GLY A 284 -18.16 5.10 -10.75
C GLY A 284 -17.52 4.06 -11.68
N THR A 285 -16.31 3.58 -11.39
CA THR A 285 -15.63 2.55 -12.17
C THR A 285 -15.17 1.39 -11.27
N ALA A 286 -14.88 0.24 -11.89
CA ALA A 286 -14.22 -0.86 -11.20
C ALA A 286 -12.69 -0.71 -11.19
N GLU A 287 -12.16 0.30 -11.87
CA GLU A 287 -10.72 0.48 -12.07
C GLU A 287 -10.06 1.12 -10.84
N PRO A 288 -8.84 0.69 -10.49
CA PRO A 288 -8.09 1.28 -9.40
C PRO A 288 -7.63 2.72 -9.74
N LEU A 289 -7.36 3.53 -8.72
CA LEU A 289 -6.72 4.86 -8.89
C LEU A 289 -5.28 4.76 -9.37
N LEU A 290 -4.66 3.59 -9.19
CA LEU A 290 -3.31 3.33 -9.66
C LEU A 290 -3.27 3.22 -11.18
N THR A 291 -2.61 4.21 -11.78
CA THR A 291 -2.20 4.25 -13.19
C THR A 291 -0.71 4.54 -13.22
N MET A 292 -0.05 4.31 -14.35
CA MET A 292 1.36 4.68 -14.47
C MET A 292 1.57 6.19 -14.25
N LYS A 293 0.63 7.02 -14.71
CA LYS A 293 0.64 8.47 -14.47
C LYS A 293 0.57 8.80 -12.98
N SER A 294 -0.40 8.24 -12.25
CA SER A 294 -0.54 8.51 -10.81
C SER A 294 0.63 7.94 -9.99
N TRP A 295 1.21 6.81 -10.41
CA TRP A 295 2.43 6.29 -9.79
C TRP A 295 3.61 7.25 -9.96
N GLN A 296 3.93 7.68 -11.18
CA GLN A 296 5.06 8.58 -11.43
C GLN A 296 4.93 9.92 -10.68
N GLN A 297 3.72 10.47 -10.63
CA GLN A 297 3.44 11.70 -9.87
C GLN A 297 3.75 11.52 -8.37
N VAL A 298 3.32 10.41 -7.80
CA VAL A 298 3.42 10.17 -6.36
C VAL A 298 4.83 9.73 -5.98
N LYS A 299 5.51 8.95 -6.82
CA LYS A 299 6.88 8.49 -6.62
C LYS A 299 7.85 9.67 -6.39
N ALA A 300 7.67 10.77 -7.13
CA ALA A 300 8.51 11.96 -7.10
C ALA A 300 8.22 12.92 -5.92
N SER A 301 7.02 12.88 -5.32
CA SER A 301 6.58 13.88 -4.33
C SER A 301 6.27 13.27 -2.95
N PRO A 302 7.17 13.41 -1.96
CA PRO A 302 6.90 13.01 -0.57
C PRO A 302 5.69 13.71 0.03
N ILE A 303 5.41 14.95 -0.39
CA ILE A 303 4.26 15.75 0.06
C ILE A 303 2.97 15.10 -0.45
N SER A 304 2.91 14.72 -1.73
CA SER A 304 1.74 14.05 -2.31
C SER A 304 1.53 12.66 -1.69
N GLN A 305 2.61 11.91 -1.42
CA GLN A 305 2.54 10.62 -0.71
C GLN A 305 1.91 10.75 0.69
N ALA A 306 2.27 11.80 1.43
CA ALA A 306 1.69 12.06 2.74
C ALA A 306 0.22 12.48 2.63
N ALA A 307 -0.13 13.32 1.66
CA ALA A 307 -1.51 13.75 1.42
C ALA A 307 -2.43 12.58 1.06
N ILE A 308 -1.99 11.68 0.17
CA ILE A 308 -2.76 10.47 -0.19
C ILE A 308 -3.02 9.59 1.03
N ALA A 309 -1.99 9.33 1.85
CA ALA A 309 -2.14 8.50 3.04
C ALA A 309 -3.09 9.11 4.08
N ILE A 310 -3.18 10.45 4.17
CA ILE A 310 -4.12 11.14 5.05
C ILE A 310 -5.55 11.05 4.49
N LEU A 311 -5.75 11.30 3.19
CA LEU A 311 -7.06 11.22 2.55
C LEU A 311 -7.64 9.80 2.61
N ASP A 312 -6.81 8.79 2.36
CA ASP A 312 -7.16 7.38 2.49
C ASP A 312 -7.62 7.04 3.91
N SER A 313 -6.89 7.50 4.93
CA SER A 313 -7.24 7.23 6.34
C SER A 313 -8.59 7.80 6.78
N LEU A 314 -9.15 8.74 6.01
CA LEU A 314 -10.44 9.36 6.24
C LEU A 314 -11.49 9.00 5.17
N ASN A 315 -11.19 8.03 4.29
CA ASN A 315 -12.05 7.64 3.16
C ASN A 315 -12.43 8.80 2.22
N LEU A 316 -11.51 9.77 2.05
CA LEU A 316 -11.70 10.94 1.17
C LEU A 316 -10.97 10.82 -0.16
N LEU A 317 -10.17 9.77 -0.35
CA LEU A 317 -9.40 9.55 -1.56
C LEU A 317 -10.31 9.09 -2.71
N SER A 318 -10.17 9.74 -3.87
CA SER A 318 -10.89 9.47 -5.11
C SER A 318 -10.08 10.01 -6.29
N ASP A 319 -10.50 9.70 -7.51
CA ASP A 319 -9.92 10.23 -8.75
C ASP A 319 -9.95 11.76 -8.80
N LYS A 320 -11.06 12.36 -8.36
CA LYS A 320 -11.24 13.82 -8.29
C LYS A 320 -10.36 14.49 -7.22
N THR A 321 -10.07 13.80 -6.12
CA THR A 321 -9.21 14.38 -5.07
C THR A 321 -7.75 14.18 -5.40
N LEU A 322 -7.39 13.04 -6.00
CA LEU A 322 -6.04 12.74 -6.47
C LEU A 322 -5.54 13.79 -7.47
N SER A 323 -6.37 14.18 -8.44
CA SER A 323 -6.01 15.23 -9.42
C SER A 323 -5.84 16.61 -8.78
N LYS A 324 -6.52 16.90 -7.67
CA LYS A 324 -6.41 18.20 -6.97
C LYS A 324 -5.16 18.32 -6.12
N ILE A 325 -4.76 17.24 -5.46
CA ILE A 325 -3.54 17.22 -4.63
C ILE A 325 -2.25 17.17 -5.45
N GLU A 326 -2.35 17.18 -6.78
CA GLU A 326 -1.24 17.55 -7.68
C GLU A 326 -0.72 18.96 -7.36
N SER A 327 -1.58 19.84 -6.85
CA SER A 327 -1.20 21.17 -6.34
C SER A 327 -0.40 21.06 -5.04
N GLU A 328 0.89 21.38 -5.08
CA GLU A 328 1.77 21.42 -3.90
C GLU A 328 1.19 22.30 -2.75
N PRO A 329 0.60 23.48 -3.00
CA PRO A 329 -0.09 24.25 -1.97
C PRO A 329 -1.21 23.50 -1.25
N LEU A 330 -2.05 22.76 -1.97
CA LEU A 330 -3.17 22.02 -1.36
C LEU A 330 -2.66 20.83 -0.54
N SER A 331 -1.70 20.09 -1.06
CA SER A 331 -1.07 18.98 -0.33
C SER A 331 -0.36 19.47 0.94
N THR A 332 0.32 20.61 0.87
CA THR A 332 0.95 21.24 2.04
C THR A 332 -0.09 21.70 3.06
N MET A 333 -1.20 22.29 2.60
CA MET A 333 -2.31 22.69 3.46
C MET A 333 -2.87 21.49 4.23
N LEU A 334 -3.18 20.40 3.52
CA LEU A 334 -3.73 19.20 4.11
C LEU A 334 -2.79 18.60 5.18
N ILE A 335 -1.49 18.48 4.88
CA ILE A 335 -0.50 17.99 5.85
C ILE A 335 -0.44 18.91 7.07
N THR A 336 -0.51 20.23 6.86
CA THR A 336 -0.44 21.22 7.93
C THR A 336 -1.67 21.09 8.85
N LEU A 337 -2.88 21.05 8.28
CA LEU A 337 -4.12 20.84 9.04
C LEU A 337 -4.10 19.51 9.82
N TYR A 338 -3.60 18.45 9.20
CA TYR A 338 -3.48 17.15 9.85
C TYR A 338 -2.50 17.18 11.03
N LYS A 339 -1.33 17.82 10.87
CA LYS A 339 -0.35 18.01 11.95
C LYS A 339 -0.92 18.78 13.14
N HIS A 340 -1.77 19.77 12.89
CA HIS A 340 -2.47 20.52 13.94
C HIS A 340 -3.72 19.83 14.48
N ARG A 341 -4.04 18.60 14.03
CA ARG A 341 -5.27 17.87 14.39
C ARG A 341 -6.55 18.64 14.10
N LYS A 342 -6.55 19.46 13.04
CA LYS A 342 -7.70 20.26 12.59
C LYS A 342 -8.26 19.80 11.24
N PHE A 343 -7.77 18.68 10.70
CA PHE A 343 -8.28 18.12 9.45
C PHE A 343 -9.48 17.21 9.72
N SER A 344 -10.57 17.44 8.98
CA SER A 344 -11.80 16.63 8.99
C SER A 344 -12.43 16.62 7.60
N PRO A 345 -13.39 15.72 7.32
CA PRO A 345 -14.14 15.73 6.06
C PRO A 345 -14.78 17.09 5.74
N GLU A 346 -15.37 17.76 6.73
CA GLU A 346 -16.03 19.06 6.54
C GLU A 346 -15.02 20.16 6.18
N VAL A 347 -13.86 20.15 6.85
CA VAL A 347 -12.75 21.06 6.53
C VAL A 347 -12.21 20.79 5.12
N TRP A 348 -12.10 19.52 4.72
CA TRP A 348 -11.69 19.15 3.37
C TRP A 348 -12.64 19.70 2.30
N GLU A 349 -13.96 19.53 2.50
CA GLU A 349 -14.97 20.05 1.58
C GLU A 349 -14.89 21.57 1.42
N ALA A 350 -14.58 22.29 2.51
CA ALA A 350 -14.44 23.74 2.49
C ALA A 350 -13.18 24.22 1.74
N ILE A 351 -12.04 23.49 1.84
CA ILE A 351 -10.76 23.96 1.27
C ILE A 351 -10.49 23.48 -0.15
N LYS A 352 -11.01 22.31 -0.56
CA LYS A 352 -10.58 21.62 -1.80
C LYS A 352 -10.92 22.36 -3.09
N ASN A 353 -11.78 23.38 -3.02
CA ASN A 353 -12.25 24.19 -4.14
C ASN A 353 -11.89 25.67 -4.00
N HIS A 354 -11.06 26.03 -3.02
CA HIS A 354 -10.76 27.43 -2.76
C HIS A 354 -9.78 28.01 -3.80
N ASP A 355 -10.12 29.15 -4.39
CA ASP A 355 -9.31 29.73 -5.48
C ASP A 355 -7.93 30.23 -5.00
N LYS A 356 -7.83 30.69 -3.75
CA LYS A 356 -6.60 31.22 -3.14
C LYS A 356 -5.97 30.33 -2.06
N ILE A 357 -5.85 29.03 -2.31
CA ILE A 357 -5.21 28.07 -1.36
C ILE A 357 -3.84 28.55 -0.83
N PRO A 358 -2.92 29.12 -1.65
CA PRO A 358 -1.64 29.61 -1.14
C PRO A 358 -1.79 30.71 -0.08
N GLU A 359 -2.75 31.62 -0.26
CA GLU A 359 -3.03 32.70 0.69
C GLU A 359 -3.68 32.18 1.96
N LEU A 360 -4.63 31.25 1.83
CA LEU A 360 -5.25 30.56 2.96
C LEU A 360 -4.19 29.85 3.81
N LEU A 361 -3.27 29.12 3.17
CA LEU A 361 -2.18 28.41 3.83
C LEU A 361 -1.24 29.38 4.57
N ARG A 362 -0.88 30.48 3.91
CA ARG A 362 -0.06 31.54 4.51
C ARG A 362 -0.76 32.15 5.72
N GLY A 363 -2.05 32.47 5.60
CA GLY A 363 -2.85 33.06 6.67
C GLY A 363 -2.96 32.13 7.89
N MET A 364 -3.34 30.87 7.69
CA MET A 364 -3.45 29.89 8.78
C MET A 364 -2.12 29.64 9.49
N LYS A 365 -1.02 29.49 8.74
CA LYS A 365 0.33 29.38 9.33
C LYS A 365 0.67 30.60 10.17
N THR A 366 0.26 31.78 9.74
CA THR A 366 0.53 33.02 10.48
C THR A 366 -0.23 33.05 11.80
N LEU A 367 -1.48 32.61 11.83
CA LEU A 367 -2.29 32.47 13.05
C LEU A 367 -1.70 31.45 14.04
N TRP A 368 -1.30 30.27 13.56
CA TRP A 368 -0.69 29.26 14.43
C TRP A 368 0.66 29.73 14.99
N ASN A 369 1.47 30.39 14.17
CA ASN A 369 2.76 30.95 14.61
C ASN A 369 2.60 32.07 15.65
N SER A 370 1.46 32.79 15.68
CA SER A 370 1.15 33.76 16.73
C SER A 370 0.52 33.15 17.99
N GLY A 371 0.33 31.81 18.01
CA GLY A 371 -0.27 31.08 19.11
C GLY A 371 -1.81 31.08 19.10
N ILE A 372 -2.44 31.45 17.98
CA ILE A 372 -3.90 31.43 17.84
C ILE A 372 -4.31 30.06 17.30
N GLU A 373 -5.01 29.29 18.13
CA GLU A 373 -5.62 28.05 17.69
C GLU A 373 -6.96 28.30 17.00
N LEU A 374 -7.13 27.67 15.84
CA LEU A 374 -8.39 27.72 15.10
C LEU A 374 -9.24 26.49 15.43
N SER A 375 -10.53 26.71 15.67
CA SER A 375 -11.54 25.64 15.65
C SER A 375 -11.83 25.21 14.22
N SER A 376 -12.43 24.03 14.04
CA SER A 376 -12.89 23.57 12.71
C SER A 376 -13.90 24.55 12.10
N THR A 377 -14.77 25.15 12.92
CA THR A 377 -15.75 26.14 12.46
C THR A 377 -15.09 27.43 11.94
N GLN A 378 -14.05 27.90 12.61
CA GLN A 378 -13.28 29.07 12.16
C GLN A 378 -12.50 28.78 10.87
N ILE A 379 -11.96 27.56 10.73
CA ILE A 379 -11.30 27.13 9.50
C ILE A 379 -12.29 27.10 8.33
N ILE A 380 -13.49 26.55 8.54
CA ILE A 380 -14.54 26.52 7.52
C ILE A 380 -14.99 27.93 7.16
N ASP A 381 -15.26 28.81 8.14
CA ASP A 381 -15.62 30.20 7.86
C ASP A 381 -14.52 30.90 7.07
N LEU A 382 -13.25 30.77 7.48
CA LEU A 382 -12.11 31.36 6.78
C LEU A 382 -11.99 30.86 5.34
N SER A 383 -12.23 29.56 5.14
CA SER A 383 -12.21 28.92 3.82
C SER A 383 -13.43 29.28 2.96
N SER A 384 -14.43 29.97 3.51
CA SER A 384 -15.55 30.51 2.74
C SER A 384 -15.33 31.97 2.32
N ARG A 385 -14.28 32.64 2.83
CA ARG A 385 -14.02 34.05 2.55
C ARG A 385 -13.28 34.22 1.22
N PRO A 386 -13.68 35.17 0.36
CA PRO A 386 -13.00 35.43 -0.92
C PRO A 386 -11.59 36.00 -0.72
N GLU A 387 -11.36 36.69 0.39
CA GLU A 387 -10.08 37.31 0.76
C GLU A 387 -9.56 36.73 2.09
N PRO A 388 -8.84 35.60 2.08
CA PRO A 388 -8.38 34.93 3.30
C PRO A 388 -7.43 35.80 4.13
N ILE A 389 -6.60 36.61 3.47
CA ILE A 389 -5.62 37.48 4.15
C ILE A 389 -6.33 38.54 4.98
N ASP A 390 -7.35 39.20 4.42
CA ASP A 390 -8.13 40.21 5.14
C ASP A 390 -8.83 39.59 6.36
N ALA A 391 -9.43 38.41 6.19
CA ALA A 391 -10.08 37.70 7.28
C ALA A 391 -9.10 37.32 8.39
N VAL A 392 -7.92 36.78 8.05
CA VAL A 392 -6.86 36.49 9.01
C VAL A 392 -6.35 37.75 9.70
N SER A 393 -6.17 38.84 8.96
CA SER A 393 -5.74 40.13 9.51
C SER A 393 -6.75 40.66 10.54
N LYS A 394 -8.06 40.53 10.28
CA LYS A 394 -9.10 40.87 11.26
C LYS A 394 -8.97 40.04 12.53
N MET A 395 -8.79 38.72 12.41
CA MET A 395 -8.64 37.84 13.58
C MET A 395 -7.43 38.23 14.43
N LEU A 396 -6.27 38.48 13.80
CA LEU A 396 -5.05 38.91 14.50
C LEU A 396 -5.19 40.31 15.12
N LEU A 397 -5.86 41.23 14.45
CA LEU A 397 -6.12 42.58 14.96
C LEU A 397 -7.04 42.53 16.18
N ILE A 398 -8.14 41.78 16.11
CA ILE A 398 -9.07 41.61 17.23
C ILE A 398 -8.37 40.94 18.42
N ASP A 399 -7.57 39.89 18.19
CA ASP A 399 -6.77 39.26 19.25
C ASP A 399 -5.77 40.24 19.88
N SER A 400 -5.03 41.00 19.05
CA SER A 400 -4.09 42.03 19.52
C SER A 400 -4.80 43.09 20.37
N LEU A 401 -5.96 43.57 19.90
CA LEU A 401 -6.75 44.60 20.59
C LEU A 401 -7.33 44.08 21.91
N ASN A 402 -7.82 42.84 21.96
CA ASN A 402 -8.28 42.23 23.20
C ASN A 402 -7.14 42.14 24.22
N LYS A 403 -5.96 41.67 23.81
CA LYS A 403 -4.75 41.63 24.68
C LYS A 403 -4.37 43.02 25.19
N ILE A 404 -4.43 44.03 24.34
CA ILE A 404 -4.20 45.44 24.71
C ILE A 404 -5.25 45.92 25.72
N ILE A 405 -6.55 45.65 25.47
CA ILE A 405 -7.65 46.05 26.35
C ILE A 405 -7.48 45.42 27.73
N THR A 406 -7.22 44.12 27.81
CA THR A 406 -7.03 43.40 29.07
C THR A 406 -5.84 43.95 29.85
N SER A 407 -4.68 44.12 29.21
CA SER A 407 -3.48 44.67 29.86
C SER A 407 -3.69 46.14 30.28
N ALA A 408 -4.28 46.96 29.42
CA ALA A 408 -4.56 48.36 29.72
C ALA A 408 -5.58 48.53 30.86
N ALA A 409 -6.59 47.65 30.94
CA ALA A 409 -7.58 47.65 32.02
C ALA A 409 -6.92 47.31 33.36
N HIS A 410 -6.07 46.29 33.40
CA HIS A 410 -5.28 45.93 34.58
C HIS A 410 -4.41 47.11 35.06
N LEU A 411 -3.83 47.87 34.12
CA LEU A 411 -3.03 49.06 34.38
C LEU A 411 -3.85 50.35 34.61
N ARG A 412 -5.19 50.26 34.72
CA ARG A 412 -6.12 51.39 34.90
C ARG A 412 -6.00 52.49 33.83
N ARG A 413 -5.73 52.10 32.58
CA ARG A 413 -5.56 53.02 31.44
C ARG A 413 -6.85 53.20 30.63
N GLY A 414 -7.88 53.77 31.25
CA GLY A 414 -9.22 53.91 30.65
C GLY A 414 -9.23 54.45 29.22
N THR A 415 -8.48 55.52 28.94
CA THR A 415 -8.40 56.08 27.57
C THR A 415 -7.83 55.09 26.54
N GLN A 416 -6.81 54.31 26.91
CA GLN A 416 -6.23 53.31 26.01
C GLN A 416 -7.23 52.18 25.73
N CYS A 417 -7.99 51.76 26.74
CA CYS A 417 -9.09 50.80 26.58
C CYS A 417 -10.19 51.33 25.65
N THR A 418 -10.65 52.58 25.84
CA THR A 418 -11.70 53.18 24.98
C THR A 418 -11.26 53.20 23.52
N ILE A 419 -10.01 53.65 23.25
CA ILE A 419 -9.49 53.71 21.88
C ILE A 419 -9.40 52.30 21.27
N ALA A 420 -8.92 51.32 22.04
CA ALA A 420 -8.80 49.95 21.56
C ALA A 420 -10.17 49.32 21.25
N HIS A 421 -11.19 49.54 22.10
CA HIS A 421 -12.56 49.11 21.80
C HIS A 421 -13.13 49.75 20.53
N HIS A 422 -12.90 51.05 20.34
CA HIS A 422 -13.34 51.74 19.13
C HIS A 422 -12.64 51.20 17.87
N LEU A 423 -11.34 50.95 17.94
CA LEU A 423 -10.59 50.38 16.82
C LEU A 423 -11.06 48.94 16.52
N MET A 424 -11.39 48.16 17.55
CA MET A 424 -11.93 46.81 17.37
C MET A 424 -13.24 46.81 16.59
N ALA A 425 -14.17 47.70 16.92
CA ALA A 425 -15.43 47.86 16.19
C ALA A 425 -15.21 48.31 14.73
N ARG A 426 -14.18 49.12 14.47
CA ARG A 426 -13.81 49.56 13.10
C ARG A 426 -13.32 48.38 12.25
N VAL A 427 -12.40 47.58 12.80
CA VAL A 427 -11.73 46.46 12.12
C VAL A 427 -12.71 45.43 11.57
N GLU A 428 -13.82 45.18 12.25
CA GLU A 428 -14.86 44.23 11.78
C GLU A 428 -15.37 44.59 10.37
N SER A 429 -15.47 45.89 10.07
CA SER A 429 -15.99 46.43 8.81
C SER A 429 -14.96 46.68 7.71
N GLU A 430 -13.66 46.57 8.01
CA GLU A 430 -12.57 46.99 7.11
C GLU A 430 -12.13 45.93 6.10
N SER A 431 -11.40 46.35 5.05
CA SER A 431 -10.75 45.45 4.07
C SER A 431 -9.53 46.12 3.40
N GLY A 432 -8.63 45.29 2.87
CA GLY A 432 -7.44 45.73 2.13
C GLY A 432 -6.59 46.78 2.87
N ALA A 433 -6.31 47.90 2.20
CA ALA A 433 -5.44 48.97 2.72
C ALA A 433 -5.94 49.61 4.04
N SER A 434 -7.23 49.51 4.36
CA SER A 434 -7.75 49.99 5.63
C SER A 434 -7.31 49.11 6.82
N LEU A 435 -7.17 47.80 6.60
CA LEU A 435 -6.65 46.87 7.61
C LEU A 435 -5.18 47.14 7.91
N GLU A 436 -4.36 47.41 6.90
CA GLU A 436 -2.95 47.78 7.10
C GLU A 436 -2.82 49.05 7.97
N ARG A 437 -3.67 50.06 7.74
CA ARG A 437 -3.73 51.24 8.63
C ARG A 437 -4.12 50.85 10.06
N SER A 438 -5.08 49.95 10.23
CA SER A 438 -5.46 49.44 11.55
C SER A 438 -4.36 48.65 12.25
N VAL A 439 -3.46 47.99 11.51
CA VAL A 439 -2.25 47.38 12.07
C VAL A 439 -1.34 48.45 12.67
N HIS A 440 -1.06 49.52 11.94
CA HIS A 440 -0.25 50.64 12.43
C HIS A 440 -0.91 51.36 13.61
N ASP A 441 -2.22 51.61 13.55
CA ASP A 441 -2.98 52.23 14.64
C ASP A 441 -2.92 51.36 15.90
N THR A 442 -3.10 50.04 15.77
CA THR A 442 -3.04 49.10 16.89
C THR A 442 -1.65 49.05 17.52
N ALA A 443 -0.60 48.92 16.69
CA ALA A 443 0.79 48.92 17.17
C ALA A 443 1.15 50.24 17.89
N ARG A 444 0.63 51.37 17.39
CA ARG A 444 0.77 52.67 18.06
C ARG A 444 0.02 52.72 19.38
N ILE A 445 -1.21 52.23 19.46
CA ILE A 445 -1.96 52.21 20.72
C ILE A 445 -1.22 51.36 21.76
N ALA A 446 -0.76 50.16 21.36
CA ALA A 446 -0.07 49.22 22.23
C ALA A 446 1.24 49.78 22.80
N SER A 447 2.02 50.47 21.97
CA SER A 447 3.32 51.06 22.32
C SER A 447 3.24 52.41 23.07
N ARG A 448 2.05 52.84 23.52
CA ARG A 448 1.93 54.10 24.27
C ARG A 448 2.73 54.02 25.58
N PRO A 449 3.69 54.95 25.82
CA PRO A 449 4.57 54.89 26.97
C PRO A 449 3.80 54.85 28.29
N THR A 450 4.38 54.18 29.28
CA THR A 450 3.70 53.95 30.55
C THR A 450 3.93 55.05 31.58
N ARG A 451 5.07 55.73 31.51
CA ARG A 451 5.48 56.79 32.43
C ARG A 451 5.34 58.17 31.78
N ARG A 452 4.90 59.17 32.55
CA ARG A 452 4.71 60.58 32.12
C ARG A 452 5.94 61.26 31.50
N TRP A 453 7.14 60.67 31.61
CA TRP A 453 8.40 61.23 31.13
C TRP A 453 9.12 60.35 30.10
N GLN A 454 8.52 59.22 29.71
CA GLN A 454 9.11 58.33 28.72
C GLN A 454 8.60 58.69 27.33
N SER A 455 9.46 59.28 26.51
CA SER A 455 9.14 59.50 25.09
C SER A 455 9.18 58.18 24.31
N ARG A 456 8.31 58.05 23.30
CA ARG A 456 8.29 56.91 22.35
C ARG A 456 9.63 56.70 21.65
N SER A 457 10.35 57.78 21.36
CA SER A 457 11.65 57.73 20.69
C SER A 457 12.72 57.02 21.52
N ARG A 458 12.48 56.81 22.82
CA ARG A 458 13.37 56.09 23.74
C ARG A 458 12.99 54.61 23.91
N LEU A 459 11.90 54.14 23.29
CA LEU A 459 11.55 52.73 23.27
C LEU A 459 12.52 51.95 22.38
N LYS A 460 12.85 50.73 22.80
CA LYS A 460 13.67 49.78 22.01
C LYS A 460 12.82 48.53 21.77
N LEU A 461 12.56 48.20 20.50
CA LEU A 461 11.85 46.96 20.14
C LEU A 461 12.56 45.74 20.75
N GLY A 462 11.79 44.76 21.22
CA GLY A 462 12.31 43.55 21.89
C GLY A 462 12.93 43.78 23.27
N SER A 463 12.89 45.00 23.80
CA SER A 463 13.37 45.30 25.16
C SER A 463 12.30 44.94 26.19
N PRO A 464 12.69 44.45 27.39
CA PRO A 464 11.76 44.30 28.52
C PRO A 464 11.14 45.65 28.95
N ASN A 465 11.69 46.78 28.49
CA ASN A 465 11.16 48.12 28.75
C ASN A 465 10.02 48.55 27.80
N MET A 466 9.57 47.68 26.90
CA MET A 466 8.37 47.93 26.10
C MET A 466 7.12 47.98 27.00
N PRO A 467 6.10 48.80 26.68
CA PRO A 467 4.87 48.82 27.45
C PRO A 467 4.21 47.43 27.52
N GLU A 468 3.68 47.05 28.69
CA GLU A 468 3.02 45.75 28.87
C GLU A 468 1.90 45.47 27.84
N PRO A 469 1.06 46.44 27.42
CA PRO A 469 0.07 46.18 26.37
C PRO A 469 0.70 45.82 25.02
N PHE A 470 1.89 46.36 24.71
CA PHE A 470 2.64 45.96 23.52
C PHE A 470 3.20 44.56 23.67
N GLN A 471 3.86 44.26 24.80
CA GLN A 471 4.42 42.94 25.07
C GLN A 471 3.34 41.84 25.02
N ALA A 472 2.16 42.11 25.59
CA ALA A 472 1.03 41.19 25.57
C ALA A 472 0.54 40.87 24.14
N ALA A 473 0.55 41.87 23.24
CA ALA A 473 0.08 41.73 21.86
C ALA A 473 1.19 41.48 20.83
N GLU A 474 2.45 41.40 21.26
CA GLU A 474 3.63 41.43 20.38
C GLU A 474 3.60 40.28 19.36
N SER A 475 3.22 39.07 19.76
CA SER A 475 3.17 37.91 18.87
C SER A 475 2.19 38.11 17.70
N SER A 476 1.02 38.68 17.98
CA SER A 476 -0.04 38.90 16.99
C SER A 476 0.26 40.11 16.11
N LEU A 477 0.86 41.16 16.68
CA LEU A 477 1.33 42.33 15.92
C LEU A 477 2.49 41.99 14.98
N GLU A 478 3.43 41.16 15.42
CA GLU A 478 4.54 40.70 14.59
C GLU A 478 4.05 39.76 13.47
N ALA A 479 3.04 38.94 13.75
CA ALA A 479 2.37 38.14 12.74
C ALA A 479 1.67 39.01 11.68
N LEU A 480 0.93 40.05 12.08
CA LEU A 480 0.34 41.03 11.17
C LEU A 480 1.39 41.75 10.31
N ARG A 481 2.49 42.19 10.92
CA ARG A 481 3.60 42.83 10.23
C ARG A 481 4.15 41.96 9.11
N LYS A 482 4.41 40.68 9.41
CA LYS A 482 4.90 39.71 8.42
C LYS A 482 3.86 39.41 7.35
N LEU A 483 2.59 39.28 7.72
CA LEU A 483 1.48 39.01 6.79
C LEU A 483 1.33 40.11 5.74
N HIS A 484 1.41 41.37 6.17
CA HIS A 484 1.33 42.55 5.32
C HIS A 484 2.68 42.98 4.73
N LYS A 485 3.77 42.26 5.02
CA LYS A 485 5.14 42.55 4.56
C LYS A 485 5.59 43.98 4.91
N ILE A 486 5.21 44.50 6.08
CA ILE A 486 5.58 45.84 6.53
C ILE A 486 7.10 45.87 6.84
N PRO A 487 7.90 46.73 6.16
CA PRO A 487 9.35 46.78 6.36
C PRO A 487 9.76 47.17 7.78
N ASP A 488 10.88 46.61 8.27
CA ASP A 488 11.41 46.92 9.61
C ASP A 488 11.58 48.42 9.90
N PRO A 489 12.08 49.26 8.97
CA PRO A 489 12.20 50.70 9.22
C PRO A 489 10.84 51.37 9.47
N VAL A 490 9.82 50.99 8.68
CA VAL A 490 8.45 51.53 8.79
C VAL A 490 7.79 51.05 10.07
N TRP A 491 7.99 49.78 10.43
CA TRP A 491 7.48 49.20 11.67
C TRP A 491 8.09 49.87 12.91
N LYS A 492 9.41 50.05 12.90
CA LYS A 492 10.13 50.74 13.98
C LYS A 492 9.66 52.18 14.14
N ASP A 493 9.49 52.92 13.04
CA ASP A 493 8.96 54.29 13.07
C ASP A 493 7.50 54.34 13.55
N THR A 494 6.68 53.35 13.18
CA THR A 494 5.30 53.25 13.67
C THR A 494 5.26 53.19 15.21
N ILE A 495 6.12 52.37 15.81
CA ILE A 495 6.17 52.10 17.25
C ILE A 495 6.88 53.22 18.03
N THR A 496 8.03 53.69 17.53
CA THR A 496 8.93 54.59 18.27
C THR A 496 8.92 56.03 17.78
N GLY A 497 8.43 56.26 16.56
CA GLY A 497 8.41 57.58 15.91
C GLY A 497 7.46 58.56 16.61
N THR A 498 7.81 59.84 16.48
CA THR A 498 6.93 60.95 16.83
C THR A 498 6.19 61.42 15.57
N PRO A 499 4.88 61.75 15.65
CA PRO A 499 4.16 62.27 14.49
C PRO A 499 4.83 63.56 14.00
N ARG A 500 5.30 63.61 12.75
CA ARG A 500 5.85 64.83 12.15
C ARG A 500 4.69 65.79 11.84
N LYS A 501 4.83 67.10 12.09
CA LYS A 501 3.75 68.10 11.89
C LYS A 501 3.30 68.22 10.42
N ASP A 502 4.19 67.92 9.48
CA ASP A 502 3.99 68.18 8.04
C ASP A 502 3.61 66.91 7.27
N GLN A 503 3.78 65.75 7.91
CA GLN A 503 3.14 64.53 7.51
C GLN A 503 1.93 64.41 8.41
N VAL A 504 0.72 64.67 7.92
CA VAL A 504 -0.48 64.08 8.53
C VAL A 504 -0.17 62.60 8.60
N SER A 505 0.32 62.10 9.75
CA SER A 505 0.89 60.78 9.79
C SER A 505 -0.25 59.89 9.35
N GLN A 506 -0.11 59.16 8.25
CA GLN A 506 -1.23 58.44 7.63
C GLN A 506 -1.90 57.44 8.60
N PHE A 507 -1.29 57.24 9.78
CA PHE A 507 -1.67 56.35 10.87
C PHE A 507 -1.92 57.12 12.19
N THR A 508 -2.52 58.32 12.13
CA THR A 508 -2.76 59.12 13.34
C THR A 508 -3.84 58.49 14.21
N THR A 509 -3.38 57.89 15.31
CA THR A 509 -4.19 57.56 16.49
C THR A 509 -5.00 58.76 17.00
N TYR A 510 -4.64 60.01 16.66
CA TYR A 510 -5.40 61.22 16.99
C TYR A 510 -6.82 61.26 16.41
N ASN A 511 -7.03 60.86 15.16
CA ASN A 511 -8.39 60.82 14.59
C ASN A 511 -9.21 59.70 15.24
N VAL A 512 -8.60 58.52 15.42
CA VAL A 512 -9.23 57.41 16.16
C VAL A 512 -9.56 57.80 17.61
N MET A 513 -8.67 58.53 18.28
CA MET A 513 -8.87 59.09 19.62
C MET A 513 -10.00 60.13 19.65
N LYS A 514 -10.01 61.05 18.68
CA LYS A 514 -11.03 62.08 18.55
C LYS A 514 -12.41 61.47 18.32
N ASP A 515 -12.50 60.45 17.47
CA ASP A 515 -13.75 59.78 17.14
C ASP A 515 -14.22 58.87 18.30
N ALA A 516 -13.32 58.12 18.93
CA ALA A 516 -13.63 57.32 20.12
C ALA A 516 -14.15 58.20 21.29
N LEU A 517 -13.52 59.35 21.53
CA LEU A 517 -13.93 60.26 22.60
C LEU A 517 -15.20 61.04 22.26
N LYS A 518 -15.50 61.30 20.97
CA LYS A 518 -16.81 61.82 20.54
C LYS A 518 -17.92 60.80 20.78
N ALA A 519 -17.69 59.53 20.41
CA ALA A 519 -18.64 58.44 20.62
C ALA A 519 -18.89 58.15 22.11
N GLU A 520 -17.86 58.29 22.95
CA GLU A 520 -18.00 58.14 24.40
C GLU A 520 -18.79 59.29 25.03
N LYS A 521 -18.58 60.54 24.60
CA LYS A 521 -19.34 61.72 25.07
C LYS A 521 -20.84 61.66 24.74
N SER A 522 -21.25 60.91 23.71
CA SER A 522 -22.66 60.71 23.35
C SER A 522 -23.39 59.63 24.17
N ARG A 523 -22.72 58.92 25.10
CA ARG A 523 -23.38 57.92 25.97
C ARG A 523 -24.04 58.55 27.20
N PRO A 524 -25.24 58.09 27.65
CA PRO A 524 -26.01 58.74 28.72
C PRO A 524 -25.36 58.82 30.11
N ASN A 525 -24.22 58.15 30.34
CA ASN A 525 -23.52 58.09 31.64
C ASN A 525 -22.00 58.36 31.53
N ALA A 526 -21.55 59.09 30.50
CA ALA A 526 -20.13 59.31 30.25
C ALA A 526 -19.48 60.25 31.27
N LYS A 527 -18.43 59.76 31.98
CA LYS A 527 -17.53 60.64 32.75
C LYS A 527 -16.70 61.47 31.79
N THR A 528 -16.73 62.78 31.94
CA THR A 528 -15.99 63.74 31.11
C THR A 528 -14.48 63.53 31.23
N ALA A 529 -13.87 62.88 30.23
CA ALA A 529 -12.43 62.85 30.08
C ALA A 529 -11.92 64.24 29.64
N ASN A 530 -11.11 64.88 30.47
CA ASN A 530 -10.58 66.22 30.24
C ASN A 530 -9.44 66.18 29.21
N LEU A 531 -9.69 66.72 28.00
CA LEU A 531 -8.77 66.73 26.85
C LEU A 531 -7.57 67.69 27.02
N SER A 532 -7.59 68.57 28.01
CA SER A 532 -6.56 69.61 28.19
C SER A 532 -5.19 69.07 28.64
N GLN A 533 -5.14 67.89 29.25
CA GLN A 533 -3.87 67.27 29.67
C GLN A 533 -3.24 66.32 28.65
N GLN A 534 -3.89 66.05 27.50
CA GLN A 534 -3.37 65.11 26.49
C GLN A 534 -2.95 65.77 25.17
N GLY A 535 -3.22 67.06 24.98
CA GLY A 535 -2.74 67.83 23.82
C GLY A 535 -1.27 68.26 23.90
N THR A 536 -0.67 68.21 25.10
CA THR A 536 0.69 68.71 25.36
C THR A 536 1.80 67.77 24.89
N GLU A 537 1.53 66.48 24.66
CA GLU A 537 2.53 65.56 24.10
C GLU A 537 2.66 65.63 22.57
N MET A 538 1.74 66.31 21.87
CA MET A 538 1.79 66.49 20.40
C MET A 538 2.12 67.92 19.94
N THR A 539 2.29 68.86 20.88
CA THR A 539 2.66 70.26 20.58
C THR A 539 4.00 70.66 21.22
N GLY A 540 4.80 69.68 21.67
CA GLY A 540 6.08 69.94 22.33
C GLY A 540 7.23 70.24 21.36
N ARG A 541 7.40 71.54 21.07
CA ARG A 541 8.43 72.24 20.27
C ARG A 541 8.25 72.09 18.75
#